data_AF-C0JWI0-F1
#
_entry.id   AF-C0JWI0-F1
#
_cell.length_a   1.000
_cell.length_b   1.000
_cell.length_c   1.000
_cell.angle_alpha   90.00
_cell.angle_beta   90.00
_cell.angle_gamma   90.00
#
_symmetry.space_group_name_H-M   'P 1'
#
loop_
_entity.id
_entity.type
_entity.pdbx_description
1 polymer ?
#
loop_
_entity_poly.entity_id
_entity_poly.type
_entity_poly.pdbx_seq_one_letter_code
_entity_poly.pdbx_strand_id
1 'polypeptide(L)'
;PNGRPIWLVTRHEDVRAVLTHPRISANPDNEGFPNVGETMGVPKQEQIPGWFVGLDSPEHDRFRKVLIPEFTVRRVRELRPAIERTVDERIDAMLAGGNTADLVNDFALPVPSLVISALLGVPSADRDFFESRTRTLVAIRTSTDKERAEATRQLLRYINRLIVLKKKWRGKELISRLLSTGKLWH
;
A
#
# COMPACT_ATOMS: atom_id res chain seq x y z
N PRO A 1 -7.62 20.06 14.49
CA PRO A 1 -6.32 20.55 13.97
C PRO A 1 -5.44 21.07 15.13
N ASN A 2 -4.14 20.77 15.13
CA ASN A 2 -3.21 21.09 16.22
C ASN A 2 -2.66 22.53 16.21
N GLY A 3 -3.16 23.39 15.31
CA GLY A 3 -2.86 24.83 15.27
C GLY A 3 -1.46 25.22 14.78
N ARG A 4 -0.61 24.26 14.37
CA ARG A 4 0.74 24.55 13.87
C ARG A 4 0.68 25.12 12.45
N PRO A 5 1.39 26.23 12.16
CA PRO A 5 1.46 26.77 10.81
C PRO A 5 2.22 25.83 9.89
N ILE A 6 1.78 25.71 8.64
CA ILE A 6 2.41 24.90 7.59
C ILE A 6 2.58 25.73 6.32
N TRP A 7 3.54 25.32 5.48
CA TRP A 7 3.69 25.86 4.13
C TRP A 7 2.84 25.05 3.15
N LEU A 8 2.10 25.74 2.28
CA LEU A 8 1.35 25.14 1.17
C LEU A 8 1.93 25.65 -0.14
N VAL A 9 2.40 24.73 -0.98
CA VAL A 9 2.98 25.03 -2.28
C VAL A 9 2.01 24.58 -3.37
N THR A 10 1.64 25.48 -4.29
CA THR A 10 0.56 25.24 -5.26
C THR A 10 0.95 25.46 -6.72
N ARG A 11 2.08 26.13 -7.00
CA ARG A 11 2.60 26.26 -8.37
C ARG A 11 3.30 24.98 -8.78
N HIS A 12 3.08 24.53 -10.01
CA HIS A 12 3.58 23.24 -10.49
C HIS A 12 5.12 23.14 -10.39
N GLU A 13 5.82 24.19 -10.82
CA GLU A 13 7.28 24.29 -10.75
C GLU A 13 7.80 24.21 -9.32
N ASP A 14 7.13 24.86 -8.38
CA ASP A 14 7.52 24.86 -6.97
C ASP A 14 7.21 23.50 -6.32
N VAL A 15 6.07 22.87 -6.64
CA VAL A 15 5.74 21.51 -6.17
C VAL A 15 6.79 20.52 -6.65
N ARG A 16 7.17 20.58 -7.94
CA ARG A 16 8.22 19.71 -8.48
C ARG A 16 9.56 19.97 -7.78
N ALA A 17 9.92 21.22 -7.57
CA ALA A 17 11.14 21.59 -6.85
C ALA A 17 11.13 20.99 -5.44
N VAL A 18 10.07 21.19 -4.66
CA VAL A 18 9.93 20.67 -3.30
C VAL A 18 9.97 19.14 -3.25
N LEU A 19 9.22 18.44 -4.11
CA LEU A 19 9.14 16.98 -4.12
C LEU A 19 10.44 16.28 -4.55
N THR A 20 11.39 17.01 -5.14
CA THR A 20 12.66 16.45 -5.62
C THR A 20 13.88 17.02 -4.92
N HIS A 21 13.71 18.04 -4.07
CA HIS A 21 14.85 18.69 -3.42
C HIS A 21 15.38 17.83 -2.27
N PRO A 22 16.68 17.48 -2.24
CA PRO A 22 17.26 16.62 -1.19
C PRO A 22 17.28 17.24 0.23
N ARG A 23 16.85 18.50 0.40
CA ARG A 23 16.75 19.16 1.71
C ARG A 23 15.34 19.05 2.31
N ILE A 24 14.37 18.56 1.53
CA ILE A 24 12.99 18.38 1.97
C ILE A 24 12.82 16.90 2.28
N SER A 25 12.60 16.60 3.56
CA SER A 25 12.49 15.23 4.05
C SER A 25 11.05 14.72 3.99
N ALA A 26 10.90 13.44 3.70
CA ALA A 26 9.63 12.71 3.83
C ALA A 26 9.48 11.99 5.19
N ASN A 27 10.48 12.09 6.07
CA ASN A 27 10.54 11.32 7.31
C ASN A 27 9.59 11.89 8.40
N PRO A 28 8.55 11.13 8.81
CA PRO A 28 7.59 11.56 9.82
C PRO A 28 8.17 11.63 11.24
N ASP A 29 9.36 11.08 11.47
CA ASP A 29 10.06 11.12 12.76
C ASP A 29 10.87 12.42 12.95
N ASN A 30 11.00 13.26 11.91
CA ASN A 30 11.67 14.54 12.01
C ASN A 30 10.88 15.56 12.85
N GLU A 31 11.62 16.39 13.59
CA GLU A 31 11.03 17.50 14.32
C GLU A 31 10.31 18.46 13.37
N GLY A 32 9.12 18.90 13.76
CA GLY A 32 8.33 19.83 12.95
C GLY A 32 7.63 19.23 11.74
N PHE A 33 7.68 17.90 11.53
CA PHE A 33 6.91 17.25 10.47
C PHE A 33 5.41 17.58 10.63
N PRO A 34 4.70 18.00 9.55
CA PRO A 34 3.37 18.59 9.63
C PRO A 34 2.27 17.52 9.83
N ASN A 35 2.33 16.79 10.93
CA ASN A 35 1.29 15.84 11.32
C ASN A 35 0.05 16.60 11.78
N VAL A 36 -1.05 16.46 11.03
CA VAL A 36 -2.32 17.15 11.29
C VAL A 36 -3.21 16.37 12.30
N GLY A 37 -2.75 15.20 12.76
CA GLY A 37 -3.36 14.27 13.74
C GLY A 37 -2.34 13.22 14.26
N GLU A 38 -2.74 12.27 15.11
CA GLU A 38 -1.84 11.23 15.65
C GLU A 38 -1.26 10.33 14.56
N THR A 39 -2.10 9.90 13.62
CA THR A 39 -1.67 9.27 12.37
C THR A 39 -2.68 9.61 11.28
N MET A 40 -2.44 10.70 10.53
CA MET A 40 -3.19 11.03 9.31
C MET A 40 -2.86 10.08 8.14
N GLY A 41 -2.73 8.78 8.44
CA GLY A 41 -2.34 7.76 7.48
C GLY A 41 -0.83 7.66 7.23
N VAL A 42 0.00 8.45 7.91
CA VAL A 42 1.47 8.37 7.84
C VAL A 42 2.04 7.71 9.10
N PRO A 43 2.25 6.38 9.11
CA PRO A 43 2.97 5.69 10.17
C PRO A 43 4.40 6.20 10.44
N LYS A 44 4.80 6.18 11.70
CA LYS A 44 6.20 6.30 12.12
C LYS A 44 6.95 4.98 11.92
N GLN A 45 8.30 5.03 11.95
CA GLN A 45 9.11 3.81 11.83
C GLN A 45 8.85 2.83 12.99
N GLU A 46 8.53 3.32 14.19
CA GLU A 46 8.16 2.47 15.33
C GLU A 46 6.86 1.68 15.07
N GLN A 47 5.95 2.23 14.26
CA GLN A 47 4.66 1.61 13.95
C GLN A 47 4.77 0.62 12.79
N ILE A 48 5.54 0.99 11.75
CA ILE A 48 5.82 0.13 10.59
C ILE A 48 7.33 0.19 10.29
N PRO A 49 8.13 -0.69 10.92
CA PRO A 49 9.57 -0.74 10.67
C PRO A 49 9.88 -1.04 9.20
N GLY A 50 10.73 -0.22 8.59
CA GLY A 50 11.11 -0.36 7.19
C GLY A 50 10.07 0.18 6.22
N TRP A 51 9.13 1.01 6.68
CA TRP A 51 8.24 1.74 5.78
C TRP A 51 9.03 2.81 5.01
N PHE A 52 9.58 2.40 3.89
CA PHE A 52 10.57 3.20 3.15
C PHE A 52 10.00 4.45 2.47
N VAL A 53 8.66 4.60 2.38
CA VAL A 53 8.03 5.81 1.82
C VAL A 53 8.31 7.05 2.69
N GLY A 54 8.47 6.85 4.00
CA GLY A 54 8.85 7.90 4.95
C GLY A 54 10.34 7.86 5.31
N LEU A 55 11.21 7.36 4.43
CA LEU A 55 12.66 7.43 4.62
C LEU A 55 13.27 8.40 3.60
N ASP A 56 14.38 9.02 3.96
CA ASP A 56 15.20 9.80 3.03
C ASP A 56 16.29 8.91 2.42
N SER A 57 17.06 9.47 1.47
CA SER A 57 18.28 8.81 0.98
C SER A 57 19.36 8.78 2.08
N PRO A 58 20.18 7.71 2.17
CA PRO A 58 20.30 6.58 1.24
C PRO A 58 19.40 5.37 1.56
N GLU A 59 18.73 5.32 2.72
CA GLU A 59 17.95 4.15 3.13
C GLU A 59 16.75 3.90 2.21
N HIS A 60 16.03 4.97 1.82
CA HIS A 60 14.96 4.89 0.82
C HIS A 60 15.44 4.23 -0.47
N ASP A 61 16.62 4.62 -0.96
CA ASP A 61 17.18 4.11 -2.21
C ASP A 61 17.54 2.63 -2.11
N ARG A 62 18.01 2.19 -0.94
CA ARG A 62 18.29 0.77 -0.67
C ARG A 62 17.03 -0.09 -0.85
N PHE A 63 15.92 0.29 -0.22
CA PHE A 63 14.64 -0.44 -0.35
C PHE A 63 14.08 -0.33 -1.76
N ARG A 64 14.07 0.88 -2.32
CA ARG A 64 13.54 1.17 -3.66
C ARG A 64 14.28 0.37 -4.74
N LYS A 65 15.60 0.24 -4.65
CA LYS A 65 16.42 -0.54 -5.59
C LYS A 65 16.03 -2.02 -5.66
N VAL A 66 15.56 -2.58 -4.54
CA VAL A 66 15.08 -3.97 -4.50
C VAL A 66 13.67 -4.09 -5.09
N LEU A 67 12.81 -3.10 -4.86
CA LEU A 67 11.40 -3.13 -5.28
C LEU A 67 11.16 -2.71 -6.74
N ILE A 68 11.89 -1.73 -7.28
CA ILE A 68 11.69 -1.19 -8.65
C ILE A 68 11.58 -2.28 -9.73
N PRO A 69 12.44 -3.33 -9.76
CA PRO A 69 12.37 -4.36 -10.80
C PRO A 69 11.00 -5.06 -10.89
N GLU A 70 10.26 -5.08 -9.77
CA GLU A 70 8.94 -5.70 -9.66
C GLU A 70 7.79 -4.83 -10.20
N PHE A 71 8.06 -3.55 -10.46
CA PHE A 71 7.09 -2.56 -10.95
C PHE A 71 7.48 -1.99 -12.32
N THR A 72 8.30 -2.71 -13.09
CA THR A 72 8.62 -2.32 -14.48
C THR A 72 7.41 -2.44 -15.40
N VAL A 73 7.40 -1.69 -16.51
CA VAL A 73 6.33 -1.76 -17.53
C VAL A 73 6.08 -3.20 -18.00
N ARG A 74 7.15 -3.97 -18.22
CA ARG A 74 7.04 -5.38 -18.58
C ARG A 74 6.32 -6.19 -17.49
N ARG A 75 6.71 -6.03 -16.22
CA ARG A 75 6.11 -6.78 -15.11
C ARG A 75 4.65 -6.42 -14.90
N VAL A 76 4.29 -5.15 -15.03
CA VAL A 76 2.90 -4.70 -14.95
C VAL A 76 2.07 -5.23 -16.13
N ARG A 77 2.62 -5.28 -17.35
CA ARG A 77 1.93 -5.89 -18.51
C ARG A 77 1.62 -7.37 -18.30
N GLU A 78 2.50 -8.10 -17.63
CA GLU A 78 2.26 -9.51 -17.28
C GLU A 78 1.09 -9.70 -16.29
N LEU A 79 0.70 -8.65 -15.55
CA LEU A 79 -0.47 -8.66 -14.67
C LEU A 79 -1.78 -8.39 -15.41
N ARG A 80 -1.74 -7.82 -16.63
CA ARG A 80 -2.95 -7.40 -17.37
C ARG A 80 -4.02 -8.50 -17.45
N PRO A 81 -3.72 -9.77 -17.85
CA PRO A 81 -4.76 -10.79 -17.94
C PRO A 81 -5.42 -11.12 -16.59
N ALA A 82 -4.68 -10.99 -15.48
CA ALA A 82 -5.25 -11.20 -14.15
C ALA A 82 -6.13 -10.03 -13.73
N ILE A 83 -5.74 -8.79 -14.05
CA ILE A 83 -6.53 -7.59 -13.78
C ILE A 83 -7.83 -7.61 -14.59
N GLU A 84 -7.76 -7.95 -15.89
CA GLU A 84 -8.94 -8.07 -16.75
C GLU A 84 -9.94 -9.06 -16.17
N ARG A 85 -9.49 -10.26 -15.78
CA ARG A 85 -10.37 -11.23 -15.11
C ARG A 85 -11.00 -10.69 -13.83
N THR A 86 -10.23 -10.00 -12.98
CA THR A 86 -10.79 -9.38 -11.76
C THR A 86 -11.84 -8.32 -12.09
N VAL A 87 -11.62 -7.52 -13.13
CA VAL A 87 -12.58 -6.52 -13.60
C VAL A 87 -13.84 -7.18 -14.12
N ASP A 88 -13.72 -8.18 -15.00
CA ASP A 88 -14.84 -8.92 -15.59
C ASP A 88 -15.67 -9.59 -14.49
N GLU A 89 -15.03 -10.29 -13.55
CA GLU A 89 -15.70 -10.94 -12.41
C GLU A 89 -16.44 -9.95 -11.49
N ARG A 90 -16.01 -8.68 -11.40
CA ARG A 90 -16.75 -7.64 -10.66
C ARG A 90 -17.91 -7.09 -11.45
N ILE A 91 -17.74 -6.88 -12.76
CA ILE A 91 -18.82 -6.43 -13.65
C ILE A 91 -19.94 -7.48 -13.68
N ASP A 92 -19.59 -8.76 -13.84
CA ASP A 92 -20.56 -9.87 -13.86
C ASP A 92 -21.35 -9.95 -12.54
N ALA A 93 -20.67 -9.78 -11.40
CA ALA A 93 -21.32 -9.77 -10.08
C ALA A 93 -22.30 -8.59 -9.93
N MET A 94 -21.96 -7.41 -10.45
CA MET A 94 -22.87 -6.26 -10.45
C MET A 94 -24.10 -6.52 -11.34
N LEU A 95 -23.90 -7.06 -12.54
CA LEU A 95 -24.99 -7.38 -13.47
C LEU A 95 -25.93 -8.46 -12.91
N ALA A 96 -25.40 -9.44 -12.18
CA ALA A 96 -26.19 -10.46 -11.51
C ALA A 96 -27.03 -9.90 -10.35
N GLY A 97 -26.62 -8.77 -9.76
CA GLY A 97 -27.31 -8.09 -8.65
C GLY A 97 -28.53 -7.26 -9.06
N GLY A 98 -28.73 -7.01 -10.37
CA GLY A 98 -29.87 -6.26 -10.90
C GLY A 98 -29.45 -5.09 -11.80
N ASN A 99 -30.30 -4.06 -11.86
CA ASN A 99 -30.10 -2.88 -12.70
C ASN A 99 -29.55 -1.66 -11.94
N THR A 100 -29.23 -1.82 -10.66
CA THR A 100 -28.63 -0.80 -9.81
C THR A 100 -27.37 -1.37 -9.14
N ALA A 101 -26.36 -0.52 -8.98
CA ALA A 101 -25.12 -0.88 -8.30
C ALA A 101 -24.45 0.38 -7.72
N ASP A 102 -23.71 0.22 -6.64
CA ASP A 102 -22.82 1.25 -6.11
C ASP A 102 -21.42 1.04 -6.70
N LEU A 103 -21.08 1.81 -7.73
CA LEU A 103 -19.81 1.67 -8.42
C LEU A 103 -18.58 1.82 -7.49
N VAL A 104 -18.71 2.52 -6.37
CA VAL A 104 -17.60 2.66 -5.41
C VAL A 104 -17.42 1.37 -4.61
N ASN A 105 -18.47 0.89 -3.97
CA ASN A 105 -18.41 -0.28 -3.09
C ASN A 105 -18.33 -1.61 -3.87
N ASP A 106 -18.98 -1.69 -5.03
CA ASP A 106 -19.10 -2.93 -5.79
C ASP A 106 -17.95 -3.13 -6.80
N PHE A 107 -17.23 -2.04 -7.18
CA PHE A 107 -16.20 -2.10 -8.20
C PHE A 107 -14.90 -1.35 -7.86
N ALA A 108 -14.97 -0.04 -7.58
CA ALA A 108 -13.78 0.81 -7.47
C ALA A 108 -12.89 0.47 -6.25
N LEU A 109 -13.49 0.07 -5.12
CA LEU A 109 -12.76 -0.39 -3.94
C LEU A 109 -12.28 -1.85 -4.06
N PRO A 110 -13.12 -2.82 -4.50
CA PRO A 110 -12.70 -4.21 -4.58
C PRO A 110 -11.60 -4.49 -5.62
N VAL A 111 -11.68 -3.88 -6.82
CA VAL A 111 -10.75 -4.21 -7.93
C VAL A 111 -9.28 -4.01 -7.54
N PRO A 112 -8.84 -2.82 -7.06
CA PRO A 112 -7.45 -2.64 -6.64
C PRO A 112 -7.04 -3.55 -5.48
N SER A 113 -7.97 -3.83 -4.56
CA SER A 113 -7.71 -4.71 -3.40
C SER A 113 -7.45 -6.17 -3.81
N LEU A 114 -8.24 -6.68 -4.75
CA LEU A 114 -8.07 -8.02 -5.31
C LEU A 114 -6.77 -8.14 -6.10
N VAL A 115 -6.45 -7.11 -6.90
CA VAL A 115 -5.21 -7.06 -7.68
C VAL A 115 -3.98 -7.06 -6.77
N ILE A 116 -3.96 -6.23 -5.72
CA ILE A 116 -2.81 -6.20 -4.79
C ILE A 116 -2.71 -7.50 -3.97
N SER A 117 -3.84 -8.08 -3.55
CA SER A 117 -3.88 -9.37 -2.85
C SER A 117 -3.27 -10.48 -3.71
N ALA A 118 -3.63 -10.54 -5.00
CA ALA A 118 -3.06 -11.48 -5.95
C ALA A 118 -1.56 -11.24 -6.17
N LEU A 119 -1.13 -9.98 -6.32
CA LEU A 119 0.28 -9.62 -6.49
C LEU A 119 1.15 -10.05 -5.29
N LEU A 120 0.63 -9.88 -4.07
CA LEU A 120 1.30 -10.29 -2.83
C LEU A 120 1.25 -11.81 -2.59
N GLY A 121 0.31 -12.50 -3.23
CA GLY A 121 0.11 -13.94 -3.09
C GLY A 121 -0.70 -14.35 -1.87
N VAL A 122 -1.66 -13.50 -1.49
CA VAL A 122 -2.67 -13.76 -0.47
C VAL A 122 -3.53 -14.96 -0.92
N PRO A 123 -3.64 -16.04 -0.11
CA PRO A 123 -4.53 -17.17 -0.40
C PRO A 123 -5.99 -16.73 -0.54
N SER A 124 -6.77 -17.44 -1.35
CA SER A 124 -8.19 -17.12 -1.58
C SER A 124 -9.00 -17.08 -0.29
N ALA A 125 -8.74 -18.01 0.63
CA ALA A 125 -9.41 -18.09 1.94
C ALA A 125 -9.17 -16.86 2.84
N ASP A 126 -8.12 -16.07 2.58
CA ASP A 126 -7.76 -14.90 3.38
C ASP A 126 -8.15 -13.57 2.69
N ARG A 127 -8.75 -13.61 1.49
CA ARG A 127 -9.04 -12.41 0.69
C ARG A 127 -9.95 -11.43 1.42
N ASP A 128 -11.06 -11.90 1.99
CA ASP A 128 -12.02 -11.04 2.69
C ASP A 128 -11.39 -10.36 3.91
N PHE A 129 -10.51 -11.09 4.61
CA PHE A 129 -9.72 -10.53 5.70
C PHE A 129 -8.81 -9.42 5.18
N PHE A 130 -8.03 -9.68 4.12
CA PHE A 130 -7.10 -8.69 3.57
C PHE A 130 -7.82 -7.45 3.01
N GLU A 131 -8.90 -7.67 2.27
CA GLU A 131 -9.70 -6.63 1.64
C GLU A 131 -10.32 -5.69 2.69
N SER A 132 -11.01 -6.25 3.68
CA SER A 132 -11.69 -5.45 4.70
C SER A 132 -10.73 -4.54 5.47
N ARG A 133 -9.51 -5.01 5.80
CA ARG A 133 -8.51 -4.18 6.50
C ARG A 133 -7.88 -3.15 5.58
N THR A 134 -7.61 -3.52 4.33
CA THR A 134 -7.12 -2.55 3.33
C THR A 134 -8.14 -1.44 3.08
N ARG A 135 -9.43 -1.78 3.04
CA ARG A 135 -10.53 -0.82 2.94
C ARG A 135 -10.55 0.14 4.13
N THR A 136 -10.42 -0.36 5.36
CA THR A 136 -10.30 0.50 6.56
C THR A 136 -9.13 1.48 6.47
N LEU A 137 -7.99 1.07 5.90
CA LEU A 137 -6.83 1.96 5.76
C LEU A 137 -7.03 3.08 4.73
N VAL A 138 -7.74 2.83 3.64
CA VAL A 138 -7.98 3.83 2.58
C VAL A 138 -9.23 4.69 2.81
N ALA A 139 -10.11 4.27 3.71
CA ALA A 139 -11.34 4.97 4.06
C ALA A 139 -11.08 6.15 5.03
N ILE A 140 -10.23 7.10 4.62
CA ILE A 140 -9.69 8.19 5.46
C ILE A 140 -10.80 9.03 6.14
N ARG A 141 -11.94 9.22 5.48
CA ARG A 141 -13.03 10.07 5.99
C ARG A 141 -13.97 9.35 6.94
N THR A 142 -14.01 8.02 6.91
CA THR A 142 -15.03 7.21 7.61
C THR A 142 -14.44 6.27 8.66
N SER A 143 -13.14 5.96 8.59
CA SER A 143 -12.44 5.19 9.62
C SER A 143 -11.71 6.12 10.59
N THR A 144 -11.79 5.80 11.87
CA THR A 144 -11.06 6.48 12.95
C THR A 144 -9.58 6.08 12.99
N ASP A 145 -8.74 6.90 13.61
CA ASP A 145 -7.31 6.60 13.82
C ASP A 145 -7.11 5.25 14.53
N LYS A 146 -7.98 4.92 15.51
CA LYS A 146 -7.95 3.65 16.23
C LYS A 146 -8.23 2.44 15.33
N GLU A 147 -9.25 2.54 14.47
CA GLU A 147 -9.58 1.47 13.52
C GLU A 147 -8.46 1.26 12.50
N ARG A 148 -7.85 2.33 12.00
CA ARG A 148 -6.70 2.23 11.08
C ARG A 148 -5.48 1.63 11.78
N ALA A 149 -5.19 2.02 13.02
CA ALA A 149 -4.10 1.43 13.79
C ALA A 149 -4.30 -0.07 14.04
N GLU A 150 -5.54 -0.49 14.35
CA GLU A 150 -5.90 -1.91 14.47
C GLU A 150 -5.71 -2.66 13.15
N ALA A 151 -6.26 -2.12 12.05
CA ALA A 151 -6.14 -2.70 10.72
C ALA A 151 -4.67 -2.87 10.30
N THR A 152 -3.84 -1.86 10.52
CA THR A 152 -2.38 -1.92 10.30
C THR A 152 -1.75 -3.05 11.10
N ARG A 153 -2.03 -3.16 12.40
CA ARG A 153 -1.46 -4.21 13.25
C ARG A 153 -1.90 -5.61 12.82
N GLN A 154 -3.14 -5.75 12.37
CA GLN A 154 -3.66 -7.00 11.84
C GLN A 154 -2.99 -7.38 10.51
N LEU A 155 -2.84 -6.44 9.60
CA LEU A 155 -2.15 -6.65 8.33
C LEU A 155 -0.66 -6.96 8.52
N LEU A 156 0.04 -6.29 9.43
CA LEU A 156 1.45 -6.60 9.73
C LEU A 156 1.62 -8.02 10.25
N ARG A 157 0.78 -8.45 11.20
CA ARG A 157 0.75 -9.83 11.69
C ARG A 157 0.49 -10.82 10.55
N TYR A 158 -0.46 -10.49 9.68
CA TYR A 158 -0.80 -11.31 8.52
C TYR A 158 0.34 -11.42 7.51
N ILE A 159 0.95 -10.30 7.11
CA ILE A 159 2.08 -10.28 6.18
C ILE A 159 3.27 -11.07 6.74
N ASN A 160 3.55 -10.98 8.05
CA ASN A 160 4.57 -11.81 8.68
C ASN A 160 4.26 -13.32 8.57
N ARG A 161 3.01 -13.72 8.80
CA ARG A 161 2.57 -15.11 8.59
C ARG A 161 2.69 -15.52 7.12
N LEU A 162 2.31 -14.64 6.20
CA LEU A 162 2.41 -14.88 4.76
C LEU A 162 3.86 -15.04 4.32
N ILE A 163 4.78 -14.24 4.84
CA ILE A 163 6.23 -14.38 4.62
C ILE A 163 6.71 -15.76 5.09
N VAL A 164 6.32 -16.21 6.29
CA VAL A 164 6.68 -17.54 6.80
C VAL A 164 6.13 -18.64 5.89
N LEU A 165 4.87 -18.52 5.44
CA LEU A 165 4.26 -19.46 4.49
C LEU A 165 5.05 -19.51 3.19
N LYS A 166 5.37 -18.36 2.59
CA LYS A 166 6.09 -18.24 1.32
C LYS A 166 7.57 -18.62 1.41
N LYS A 167 8.17 -18.60 2.60
CA LYS A 167 9.50 -19.19 2.87
C LYS A 167 9.47 -20.70 2.74
N LYS A 168 8.40 -21.36 3.21
CA LYS A 168 8.21 -22.82 3.11
C LYS A 168 7.72 -23.25 1.73
N TRP A 169 6.77 -22.51 1.17
CA TRP A 169 6.09 -22.83 -0.09
C TRP A 169 6.23 -21.65 -1.06
N ARG A 170 7.32 -21.65 -1.83
CA ARG A 170 7.61 -20.57 -2.77
C ARG A 170 6.66 -20.61 -3.96
N GLY A 171 6.12 -19.45 -4.31
CA GLY A 171 5.29 -19.24 -5.51
C GLY A 171 5.94 -18.26 -6.48
N LYS A 172 5.14 -17.77 -7.43
CA LYS A 172 5.60 -16.79 -8.42
C LYS A 172 5.30 -15.36 -7.99
N GLU A 173 4.70 -15.14 -6.82
CA GLU A 173 4.17 -13.85 -6.34
C GLU A 173 5.26 -12.95 -5.72
N LEU A 174 4.95 -11.66 -5.52
CA LEU A 174 5.93 -10.62 -5.17
C LEU A 174 6.75 -11.01 -3.93
N ILE A 175 6.09 -11.43 -2.86
CA ILE A 175 6.76 -11.82 -1.61
C ILE A 175 7.73 -12.99 -1.83
N SER A 176 7.36 -14.00 -2.63
CA SER A 176 8.25 -15.13 -2.94
C SER A 176 9.47 -14.71 -3.76
N ARG A 177 9.29 -13.78 -4.71
CA ARG A 177 10.40 -13.24 -5.52
C ARG A 177 11.36 -12.42 -4.66
N LEU A 178 10.85 -11.52 -3.83
CA LEU A 178 11.66 -10.75 -2.89
C LEU A 178 12.45 -11.65 -1.93
N LEU A 179 11.82 -12.68 -1.37
CA LEU A 179 12.49 -13.67 -0.52
C LEU A 179 13.59 -14.45 -1.24
N SER A 180 13.49 -14.62 -2.55
CA SER A 180 14.50 -15.35 -3.34
C SER A 180 15.72 -14.51 -3.66
N THR A 181 15.58 -13.17 -3.71
CA THR A 181 16.70 -12.28 -4.01
C THR A 181 17.67 -12.08 -2.84
N GLY A 182 17.25 -12.27 -1.58
CA GLY A 182 18.12 -12.14 -0.40
C GLY A 182 18.61 -10.72 -0.09
N LYS A 183 18.32 -9.72 -0.93
CA LYS A 183 18.93 -8.37 -0.90
C LYS A 183 18.43 -7.43 0.20
N LEU A 184 17.45 -7.84 1.02
CA LEU A 184 16.91 -7.03 2.12
C LEU A 184 17.48 -7.40 3.49
N TRP A 185 18.32 -8.42 3.58
CA TRP A 185 18.82 -8.99 4.85
C TRP A 185 20.32 -8.71 5.11
N HIS A 186 20.94 -7.86 4.27
CA HIS A 186 22.33 -7.42 4.39
C HIS A 186 22.41 -5.89 4.38
#